data_AF-A0A3S9SMA5-F1
#
_entry.id   AF-A0A3S9SMA5-F1
#
_cell.length_a   1.000
_cell.length_b   1.000
_cell.length_c   1.000
_cell.angle_alpha   90.00
_cell.angle_beta   90.00
_cell.angle_gamma   90.00
#
_symmetry.space_group_name_H-M   'P 1'
#
loop_
_entity.id
_entity.type
_entity.pdbx_description
1 polymer ?
#
loop_
_entity_poly.entity_id
_entity_poly.type
_entity_poly.pdbx_seq_one_letter_code
_entity_poly.pdbx_strand_id
1 'polypeptide(L)'
;MKLNLPRMAAAAAAVLLASHAVADSVQKLGFIDTERVYQQSVQAQRIQTTLQNEFGARQQALQRLRDQGIALKARLDQGHLSPTERRRIEQQLIALDGDLRRQAAQLTEEYNLRRNEEFAALQQNANRVITELAQRDGYDLIIQDVIYVNSKFDITDQVIRALNSQ
;
A
#
# COMPACT_ATOMS: atom_id res chain seq x y z
N MET A 1 -74.31 18.69 -4.77
CA MET A 1 -73.14 18.48 -5.64
C MET A 1 -72.96 16.98 -5.88
N LYS A 2 -73.24 16.48 -7.09
CA LYS A 2 -73.03 15.06 -7.42
C LYS A 2 -71.53 14.85 -7.64
N LEU A 3 -70.90 14.12 -6.74
CA LEU A 3 -69.47 13.83 -6.81
C LEU A 3 -69.24 12.85 -7.97
N ASN A 4 -68.51 13.28 -9.00
CA ASN A 4 -68.22 12.45 -10.18
C ASN A 4 -67.21 11.36 -9.80
N LEU A 5 -67.73 10.18 -9.48
CA LEU A 5 -66.99 8.95 -9.20
C LEU A 5 -65.82 8.67 -10.18
N PRO A 6 -65.95 8.85 -11.52
CA PRO A 6 -64.83 8.62 -12.44
C PRO A 6 -63.70 9.66 -12.30
N ARG A 7 -64.00 10.88 -11.83
CA ARG A 7 -62.98 11.91 -11.58
C ARG A 7 -62.19 11.65 -10.29
N MET A 8 -62.83 11.09 -9.27
CA MET A 8 -62.12 10.66 -8.06
C MET A 8 -61.25 9.42 -8.32
N ALA A 9 -61.71 8.48 -9.14
CA ALA A 9 -60.91 7.32 -9.54
C ALA A 9 -59.66 7.73 -10.34
N ALA A 10 -59.78 8.71 -11.25
CA ALA A 10 -58.64 9.23 -11.99
C ALA A 10 -57.64 10.01 -11.10
N ALA A 11 -58.13 10.77 -10.12
CA ALA A 11 -57.28 11.48 -9.16
C ALA A 11 -56.55 10.51 -8.20
N ALA A 12 -57.23 9.45 -7.75
CA ALA A 12 -56.63 8.40 -6.92
C ALA A 12 -55.56 7.59 -7.68
N ALA A 13 -55.79 7.31 -8.98
CA ALA A 13 -54.81 6.65 -9.84
C ALA A 13 -53.56 7.52 -10.10
N ALA A 14 -53.73 8.85 -10.22
CA ALA A 14 -52.62 9.78 -10.38
C ALA A 14 -51.74 9.90 -9.11
N VAL A 15 -52.36 9.82 -7.91
CA VAL A 15 -51.61 9.78 -6.64
C VAL A 15 -50.88 8.46 -6.45
N LEU A 16 -51.47 7.33 -6.85
CA LEU A 16 -50.82 6.01 -6.80
C LEU A 16 -49.66 5.84 -7.79
N LEU A 17 -49.70 6.54 -8.93
CA LEU A 17 -48.58 6.57 -9.89
C LEU A 17 -47.44 7.49 -9.45
N ALA A 18 -47.70 8.48 -8.59
CA ALA A 18 -46.66 9.33 -7.99
C ALA A 18 -45.89 8.64 -6.84
N SER A 19 -46.40 7.52 -6.31
CA SER A 19 -45.78 6.78 -5.19
C SER A 19 -44.55 5.95 -5.59
N HIS A 20 -44.26 5.78 -6.88
CA HIS A 20 -43.20 4.89 -7.36
C HIS A 20 -41.82 5.55 -7.45
N ALA A 21 -41.66 6.75 -6.88
CA ALA A 21 -40.38 7.47 -6.87
C ALA A 21 -39.76 7.59 -5.47
N VAL A 22 -40.13 6.70 -4.54
CA VAL A 22 -39.22 6.40 -3.42
C VAL A 22 -38.15 5.47 -3.99
N ALA A 23 -37.20 6.07 -4.73
CA ALA A 23 -35.96 5.40 -5.05
C ALA A 23 -35.37 4.93 -3.72
N ASP A 24 -35.18 3.61 -3.60
CA ASP A 24 -34.49 2.96 -2.51
C ASP A 24 -33.27 3.80 -2.08
N SER A 25 -33.18 4.04 -0.78
CA SER A 25 -32.09 4.68 -0.01
C SER A 25 -30.90 5.16 -0.84
N VAL A 26 -30.60 6.47 -0.80
CA VAL A 26 -29.37 7.03 -1.37
C VAL A 26 -28.17 6.25 -0.85
N GLN A 27 -27.64 5.35 -1.69
CA GLN A 27 -26.48 4.54 -1.35
C GLN A 27 -25.25 5.45 -1.34
N LYS A 28 -24.71 5.72 -0.14
CA LYS A 28 -23.50 6.51 0.00
C LYS A 28 -22.30 5.58 -0.17
N LEU A 29 -21.81 5.53 -1.40
CA LEU A 29 -20.64 4.78 -1.79
C LEU A 29 -19.36 5.59 -1.54
N GLY A 30 -18.31 4.92 -1.08
CA GLY A 30 -16.96 5.45 -0.98
C GLY A 30 -15.98 4.57 -1.72
N PHE A 31 -14.87 5.16 -2.14
CA PHE A 31 -13.70 4.48 -2.67
C PHE A 31 -12.47 4.89 -1.88
N ILE A 32 -11.58 3.93 -1.65
CA ILE A 32 -10.26 4.18 -1.09
C ILE A 32 -9.17 3.59 -1.98
N ASP A 33 -8.13 4.38 -2.21
CA ASP A 33 -6.83 3.88 -2.67
C ASP A 33 -6.01 3.48 -1.44
N THR A 34 -6.08 2.19 -1.12
CA THR A 34 -5.42 1.60 0.03
C THR A 34 -3.89 1.73 -0.05
N GLU A 35 -3.30 1.65 -1.24
CA GLU A 35 -1.86 1.84 -1.44
C GLU A 35 -1.45 3.26 -1.05
N ARG A 36 -2.22 4.25 -1.53
CA ARG A 36 -1.99 5.65 -1.19
C ARG A 36 -2.23 5.94 0.30
N VAL A 37 -3.27 5.37 0.92
CA VAL A 37 -3.50 5.50 2.37
C VAL A 37 -2.26 5.05 3.14
N TYR A 38 -1.71 3.89 2.78
CA TYR A 38 -0.52 3.38 3.44
C TYR A 38 0.68 4.25 3.17
N GLN A 39 1.02 4.54 1.91
CA GLN A 39 2.22 5.31 1.56
C GLN A 39 2.26 6.73 2.15
N GLN A 40 1.10 7.40 2.26
CA GLN A 40 1.02 8.81 2.66
C GLN A 40 0.73 9.01 4.15
N SER A 41 0.43 7.96 4.91
CA SER A 41 0.19 8.07 6.36
C SER A 41 1.47 8.41 7.14
N VAL A 42 1.32 9.18 8.22
CA VAL A 42 2.42 9.50 9.14
C VAL A 42 3.00 8.23 9.77
N GLN A 43 2.14 7.25 10.08
CA GLN A 43 2.57 5.97 10.64
C GLN A 43 3.45 5.20 9.65
N ALA A 44 3.12 5.16 8.35
CA ALA A 44 3.98 4.51 7.37
C ALA A 44 5.32 5.21 7.18
N GLN A 45 5.34 6.55 7.19
CA GLN A 45 6.60 7.32 7.13
C GLN A 45 7.51 6.99 8.33
N ARG A 46 6.92 6.81 9.52
CA ARG A 46 7.65 6.35 10.72
C ARG A 46 8.17 4.93 10.55
N ILE A 47 7.35 4.00 10.08
CA ILE A 47 7.77 2.61 9.79
C ILE A 47 8.97 2.61 8.82
N GLN A 48 8.89 3.38 7.73
CA GLN A 48 9.98 3.48 6.76
C GLN A 48 11.28 4.00 7.39
N THR A 49 11.18 5.00 8.26
CA THR A 49 12.32 5.55 8.98
C THR A 49 12.92 4.52 9.96
N THR A 50 12.07 3.80 10.69
CA THR A 50 12.49 2.73 11.60
C THR A 50 13.23 1.62 10.84
N LEU A 51 12.66 1.12 9.75
CA LEU A 51 13.29 0.11 8.90
C LEU A 51 14.63 0.60 8.32
N GLN A 52 14.69 1.88 7.90
CA GLN A 52 15.95 2.46 7.42
C GLN A 52 17.03 2.50 8.51
N ASN A 53 16.66 2.85 9.74
CA ASN A 53 17.59 2.87 10.86
C ASN A 53 18.07 1.46 11.24
N GLU A 54 17.16 0.48 11.23
CA GLU A 54 17.46 -0.90 11.61
C GLU A 54 18.31 -1.65 10.57
N PHE A 55 18.07 -1.39 9.28
CA PHE A 55 18.70 -2.14 8.19
C PHE A 55 19.75 -1.35 7.39
N GLY A 56 19.81 -0.04 7.55
CA GLY A 56 20.67 0.84 6.75
C GLY A 56 22.16 0.49 6.82
N ALA A 57 22.68 0.20 8.02
CA ALA A 57 24.08 -0.21 8.19
C ALA A 57 24.41 -1.52 7.44
N ARG A 58 23.47 -2.47 7.43
CA ARG A 58 23.62 -3.77 6.74
C ARG A 58 23.51 -3.61 5.22
N GLN A 59 22.61 -2.75 4.75
CA GLN A 59 22.54 -2.38 3.33
C GLN A 59 23.86 -1.75 2.85
N GLN A 60 24.43 -0.83 3.63
CA GLN A 60 25.73 -0.22 3.32
C GLN A 60 26.89 -1.23 3.36
N ALA A 61 26.87 -2.19 4.29
CA ALA A 61 27.84 -3.28 4.32
C ALA A 61 27.76 -4.14 3.06
N LEU A 62 26.55 -4.51 2.64
CA LEU A 62 26.32 -5.30 1.43
C LEU A 62 26.74 -4.54 0.16
N GLN A 63 26.53 -3.23 0.11
CA GLN A 63 27.02 -2.38 -0.99
C GLN A 63 28.55 -2.37 -1.05
N ARG A 64 29.23 -2.23 0.10
CA ARG A 64 30.70 -2.29 0.15
C ARG A 64 31.25 -3.63 -0.33
N LEU A 65 30.59 -4.75 0.00
CA LEU A 65 30.96 -6.07 -0.53
C LEU A 65 30.80 -6.14 -2.05
N ARG A 66 29.70 -5.61 -2.60
CA ARG A 66 29.51 -5.52 -4.07
C ARG A 66 30.65 -4.74 -4.73
N ASP A 67 30.97 -3.56 -4.19
CA ASP A 67 32.00 -2.69 -4.75
C ASP A 67 33.39 -3.34 -4.69
N GLN A 68 33.71 -4.07 -3.61
CA GLN A 68 34.93 -4.87 -3.51
C GLN A 68 34.98 -5.97 -4.59
N GLY A 69 33.87 -6.66 -4.85
CA GLY A 69 33.78 -7.66 -5.92
C GLY A 69 34.03 -7.05 -7.31
N ILE A 70 33.45 -5.89 -7.58
CA ILE A 70 33.66 -5.15 -8.85
C ILE A 70 35.13 -4.77 -9.00
N ALA A 71 35.75 -4.24 -7.94
CA ALA A 71 37.16 -3.85 -7.96
C ALA A 71 38.11 -5.05 -8.20
N LEU A 72 37.86 -6.19 -7.55
CA LEU A 72 38.64 -7.41 -7.74
C LEU A 72 38.50 -7.95 -9.16
N LYS A 73 37.27 -7.91 -9.73
CA LYS A 73 37.03 -8.32 -11.11
C LYS A 73 37.77 -7.41 -12.10
N ALA A 74 37.70 -6.10 -11.93
CA ALA A 74 38.43 -5.15 -12.75
C ALA A 74 39.95 -5.39 -12.70
N ARG A 75 40.49 -5.76 -11.54
CA ARG A 75 41.92 -6.11 -11.38
C ARG A 75 42.31 -7.38 -12.15
N LEU A 76 41.43 -8.39 -12.23
CA LEU A 76 41.66 -9.57 -13.06
C LEU A 76 41.70 -9.22 -14.55
N ASP A 77 40.79 -8.35 -14.98
CA ASP A 77 40.62 -7.98 -16.39
C ASP A 77 41.81 -7.14 -16.92
N GLN A 78 42.57 -6.47 -16.05
CA GLN A 78 43.79 -5.72 -16.41
C GLN A 78 44.95 -6.60 -16.92
N GLY A 79 44.92 -7.92 -16.71
CA GLY A 79 45.84 -8.87 -17.35
C GLY A 79 47.31 -8.88 -16.88
N HIS A 80 47.76 -7.95 -16.03
CA HIS A 80 49.16 -7.84 -15.56
C HIS A 80 49.49 -8.66 -14.29
N LEU A 81 48.66 -9.65 -13.94
CA LEU A 81 48.81 -10.42 -12.69
C LEU A 81 49.65 -11.68 -12.85
N SER A 82 50.46 -12.00 -11.85
CA SER A 82 51.16 -13.30 -11.77
C SER A 82 50.15 -14.46 -11.60
N PRO A 83 50.50 -15.70 -11.99
CA PRO A 83 49.60 -16.86 -11.82
C PRO A 83 49.18 -17.12 -10.37
N THR A 84 50.03 -16.81 -9.40
CA THR A 84 49.72 -16.96 -7.97
C THR A 84 48.74 -15.88 -7.51
N GLU A 85 48.94 -14.64 -7.95
CA GLU A 85 48.10 -13.51 -7.56
C GLU A 85 46.72 -13.55 -8.21
N ARG A 86 46.66 -13.98 -9.48
CA ARG A 86 45.41 -14.32 -10.17
C ARG A 86 44.59 -15.35 -9.38
N ARG A 87 45.19 -16.49 -9.04
CA ARG A 87 44.51 -17.54 -8.25
C ARG A 87 44.01 -17.05 -6.90
N ARG A 88 44.78 -16.19 -6.22
CA ARG A 88 44.36 -15.57 -4.96
C ARG A 88 43.12 -14.69 -5.15
N ILE A 89 43.09 -13.84 -6.18
CA ILE A 89 41.94 -12.97 -6.46
C ILE A 89 40.71 -13.79 -6.87
N GLU A 90 40.87 -14.84 -7.67
CA GLU A 90 39.79 -15.75 -8.04
C GLU A 90 39.16 -16.42 -6.80
N GLN A 91 39.99 -16.92 -5.87
CA GLN A 91 39.50 -17.48 -4.60
C GLN A 91 38.77 -16.44 -3.74
N GLN A 92 39.30 -15.21 -3.67
CA GLN A 92 38.65 -14.10 -2.96
C GLN A 92 37.28 -13.76 -3.56
N LEU A 93 37.16 -13.75 -4.89
CA LEU A 93 35.89 -13.51 -5.58
C LEU A 93 34.86 -14.59 -5.29
N ILE A 94 35.26 -15.87 -5.27
CA ILE A 94 34.35 -16.98 -4.93
C ILE A 94 33.84 -16.83 -3.49
N ALA A 95 34.74 -16.52 -2.53
CA ALA A 95 34.36 -16.30 -1.14
C ALA A 95 33.41 -15.10 -0.98
N LEU A 96 33.72 -13.99 -1.67
CA LEU A 96 32.92 -12.76 -1.65
C LEU A 96 31.53 -12.95 -2.27
N ASP A 97 31.42 -13.66 -3.40
CA ASP A 97 30.12 -13.95 -4.03
C ASP A 97 29.25 -14.81 -3.10
N GLY A 98 29.85 -15.83 -2.47
CA GLY A 98 29.15 -16.66 -1.49
C GLY A 98 28.64 -15.85 -0.29
N ASP A 99 29.46 -14.93 0.23
CA ASP A 99 29.09 -14.08 1.35
C ASP A 99 28.01 -13.05 0.99
N LEU A 100 28.14 -12.41 -0.16
CA LEU A 100 27.15 -11.48 -0.70
C LEU A 100 25.79 -12.15 -0.86
N ARG A 101 25.74 -13.36 -1.45
CA ARG A 101 24.48 -14.09 -1.63
C ARG A 101 23.81 -14.42 -0.28
N ARG A 102 24.60 -14.92 0.68
CA ARG A 102 24.08 -15.26 2.03
C ARG A 102 23.55 -14.02 2.73
N GLN A 103 24.34 -12.96 2.81
CA GLN A 103 23.95 -11.73 3.51
C GLN A 103 22.77 -11.02 2.82
N ALA A 104 22.72 -11.04 1.48
CA ALA A 104 21.59 -10.47 0.74
C ALA A 104 20.29 -11.23 1.01
N ALA A 105 20.35 -12.57 1.03
CA ALA A 105 19.18 -13.41 1.33
C ALA A 105 18.67 -13.15 2.75
N GLN A 106 19.57 -13.20 3.74
CA GLN A 106 19.24 -12.94 5.14
C GLN A 106 18.66 -11.54 5.34
N LEU A 107 19.30 -10.52 4.76
CA LEU A 107 18.82 -9.13 4.85
C LEU A 107 17.43 -8.97 4.24
N THR A 108 17.17 -9.63 3.10
CA THR A 108 15.87 -9.57 2.42
C THR A 108 14.78 -10.24 3.25
N GLU A 109 15.06 -11.42 3.80
CA GLU A 109 14.13 -12.17 4.65
C GLU A 109 13.77 -11.37 5.90
N GLU A 110 14.78 -10.89 6.64
CA GLU A 110 14.56 -10.12 7.86
C GLU A 110 13.85 -8.79 7.59
N TYR A 111 14.26 -8.07 6.54
CA TYR A 111 13.60 -6.82 6.15
C TYR A 111 12.13 -7.05 5.81
N ASN A 112 11.82 -8.08 5.02
CA ASN A 112 10.44 -8.40 4.66
C ASN A 112 9.63 -8.83 5.88
N LEU A 113 10.20 -9.60 6.79
CA LEU A 113 9.56 -9.99 8.04
C LEU A 113 9.20 -8.76 8.87
N ARG A 114 10.18 -7.89 9.16
CA ARG A 114 9.93 -6.67 9.97
C ARG A 114 8.95 -5.74 9.27
N ARG A 115 9.09 -5.52 7.97
CA ARG A 115 8.15 -4.71 7.19
C ARG A 115 6.73 -5.27 7.29
N ASN A 116 6.54 -6.57 7.10
CA ASN A 116 5.21 -7.17 7.12
C ASN A 116 4.57 -7.06 8.51
N GLU A 117 5.34 -7.23 9.59
CA GLU A 117 4.83 -7.05 10.97
C GLU A 117 4.37 -5.61 11.23
N GLU A 118 5.18 -4.61 10.86
CA GLU A 118 4.82 -3.20 11.03
C GLU A 118 3.60 -2.79 10.18
N PHE A 119 3.55 -3.26 8.92
CA PHE A 119 2.43 -2.96 8.03
C PHE A 119 1.14 -3.69 8.41
N ALA A 120 1.21 -4.86 9.04
CA ALA A 120 0.02 -5.54 9.57
C ALA A 120 -0.64 -4.69 10.67
N ALA A 121 0.15 -4.10 11.57
CA ALA A 121 -0.36 -3.19 12.59
C ALA A 121 -0.98 -1.91 11.99
N LEU A 122 -0.32 -1.33 10.97
CA LEU A 122 -0.87 -0.19 10.22
C LEU A 122 -2.21 -0.53 9.56
N GLN A 123 -2.32 -1.69 8.91
CA GLN A 123 -3.54 -2.14 8.25
C GLN A 123 -4.70 -2.30 9.24
N GLN A 124 -4.45 -2.90 10.40
CA GLN A 124 -5.46 -3.01 11.47
C GLN A 124 -5.95 -1.64 11.93
N ASN A 125 -5.03 -0.68 12.10
CA ASN A 125 -5.37 0.69 12.48
C ASN A 125 -6.19 1.39 11.40
N ALA A 126 -5.78 1.29 10.13
CA ALA A 126 -6.48 1.86 9.00
C ALA A 126 -7.90 1.29 8.86
N ASN A 127 -8.08 -0.03 8.96
CA ASN A 127 -9.40 -0.66 8.88
C ASN A 127 -10.37 -0.13 9.95
N ARG A 128 -9.87 0.05 11.18
CA ARG A 128 -10.66 0.65 12.25
C ARG A 128 -11.05 2.09 11.93
N VAL A 129 -10.09 2.92 11.50
CA VAL A 129 -10.34 4.32 11.11
C VAL A 129 -11.36 4.43 9.97
N ILE A 130 -11.22 3.59 8.95
CA ILE A 130 -12.13 3.52 7.81
C ILE A 130 -13.54 3.16 8.29
N THR A 131 -13.67 2.20 9.21
CA THR A 131 -14.96 1.78 9.76
C THR A 131 -15.61 2.87 10.61
N GLU A 132 -14.84 3.52 11.49
CA GLU A 132 -15.32 4.66 12.29
C GLU A 132 -15.79 5.83 11.39
N LEU A 133 -15.03 6.12 10.34
CA LEU A 133 -15.36 7.14 9.34
C LEU A 133 -16.62 6.76 8.56
N ALA A 134 -16.73 5.51 8.11
CA ALA A 134 -17.88 5.00 7.39
C ALA A 134 -19.17 5.17 8.21
N GLN A 135 -19.14 4.77 9.49
CA GLN A 135 -20.28 4.87 10.40
C GLN A 135 -20.63 6.33 10.70
N ARG A 136 -19.64 7.17 11.01
CA ARG A 136 -19.84 8.59 11.32
C ARG A 136 -20.47 9.35 10.15
N ASP A 137 -19.99 9.07 8.94
CA ASP A 137 -20.38 9.81 7.75
C ASP A 137 -21.51 9.12 6.96
N GLY A 138 -22.01 7.97 7.44
CA GLY A 138 -23.14 7.25 6.86
C GLY A 138 -22.84 6.63 5.50
N TYR A 139 -21.65 6.06 5.30
CA TYR A 139 -21.33 5.25 4.12
C TYR A 139 -21.94 3.86 4.22
N ASP A 140 -22.60 3.41 3.16
CA ASP A 140 -23.16 2.06 3.07
C ASP A 140 -22.13 1.04 2.58
N LEU A 141 -21.18 1.49 1.75
CA LEU A 141 -20.14 0.64 1.17
C LEU A 141 -18.90 1.46 0.86
N ILE A 142 -17.74 0.94 1.24
CA ILE A 142 -16.43 1.44 0.80
C ILE A 142 -15.77 0.36 -0.05
N ILE A 143 -15.37 0.72 -1.26
CA ILE A 143 -14.84 -0.19 -2.27
C ILE A 143 -13.36 0.13 -2.51
N GLN A 144 -12.58 -0.92 -2.77
CA GLN A 144 -11.19 -0.86 -3.22
C GLN A 144 -11.05 -1.65 -4.54
N ASP A 145 -9.89 -1.56 -5.19
CA ASP A 145 -9.54 -2.37 -6.38
C ASP A 145 -10.49 -2.16 -7.59
N VAL A 146 -10.84 -0.92 -7.89
CA VAL A 146 -11.71 -0.55 -9.03
C VAL A 146 -10.91 -0.04 -10.21
N ILE A 147 -11.40 -0.29 -11.44
CA ILE A 147 -10.74 0.15 -12.69
C ILE A 147 -10.82 1.67 -12.88
N TYR A 148 -11.94 2.29 -12.47
CA TYR A 148 -12.17 3.73 -12.58
C TYR A 148 -13.10 4.21 -11.49
N VAL A 149 -12.78 5.37 -10.91
CA VAL A 149 -13.61 6.09 -9.96
C VAL A 149 -13.42 7.58 -10.18
N ASN A 150 -14.49 8.36 -10.06
CA ASN A 150 -14.38 9.81 -10.09
C ASN A 150 -14.12 10.36 -8.68
N SER A 151 -13.64 11.59 -8.59
CA SER A 151 -13.30 12.23 -7.32
C SER A 151 -14.45 12.40 -6.33
N LYS A 152 -15.71 12.27 -6.77
CA LYS A 152 -16.89 12.38 -5.89
C LYS A 152 -16.95 11.21 -4.90
N PHE A 153 -16.53 10.03 -5.32
CA PHE A 153 -16.58 8.81 -4.49
C PHE A 153 -15.26 8.54 -3.78
N ASP A 154 -14.16 9.14 -4.22
CA ASP A 154 -12.85 8.98 -3.61
C ASP A 154 -12.76 9.71 -2.25
N ILE A 155 -12.61 8.93 -1.18
CA ILE A 155 -12.47 9.41 0.20
C ILE A 155 -11.06 9.20 0.75
N THR A 156 -10.09 8.82 -0.09
CA THR A 156 -8.71 8.48 0.29
C THR A 156 -8.06 9.55 1.15
N ASP A 157 -8.17 10.82 0.73
CA ASP A 157 -7.61 11.95 1.47
C ASP A 157 -8.28 12.16 2.83
N GLN A 158 -9.57 11.84 2.94
CA GLN A 158 -10.30 11.91 4.19
C GLN A 158 -9.83 10.84 5.17
N VAL A 159 -9.61 9.62 4.67
CA VAL A 159 -9.07 8.50 5.45
C VAL A 159 -7.64 8.79 5.90
N ILE A 160 -6.78 9.30 5.02
CA ILE A 160 -5.39 9.70 5.38
C ILE A 160 -5.40 10.73 6.50
N ARG A 161 -6.25 11.78 6.39
CA ARG A 161 -6.37 12.79 7.45
C ARG A 161 -6.85 12.19 8.77
N ALA A 162 -7.87 11.34 8.73
CA ALA A 162 -8.41 10.68 9.93
C ALA A 162 -7.36 9.78 10.60
N LEU A 163 -6.62 9.01 9.80
CA LEU A 163 -5.54 8.15 10.28
C LEU A 163 -4.39 8.96 10.90
N ASN A 164 -4.05 10.11 10.33
CA ASN A 164 -3.01 11.01 10.85
C ASN A 164 -3.45 11.81 12.09
N SER A 165 -4.74 11.83 12.42
CA SER A 165 -5.29 12.55 13.59
C SER A 165 -5.45 11.68 14.83
N GLN A 166 -5.08 10.39 14.76
CA GLN A 166 -5.00 9.48 15.90
C GLN A 166 -3.80 9.79 16.80
#